data_AF-A0A7M3MJH4-F1
#
_entry.id   AF-A0A7M3MJH4-F1
#
_cell.length_a   1.000
_cell.length_b   1.000
_cell.length_c   1.000
_cell.angle_alpha   90.00
_cell.angle_beta   90.00
_cell.angle_gamma   90.00
#
_symmetry.space_group_name_H-M   'P 1'
#
loop_
_entity.id
_entity.type
_entity.pdbx_description
1 polymer ?
#
loop_
_entity_poly.entity_id
_entity_poly.type
_entity_poly.pdbx_seq_one_letter_code
_entity_poly.pdbx_strand_id
1 'polypeptide(L)'
;MKKSLLACLTAAALVLAFALPSIYAEEAPADGLVLDHTDDPKGYTTTFNHSTHTSVDCATCHHVEGEQQYASCVAEGCHDAADKQADMSWYKVVHDRKAGSKPTCVSCHLETAGDDIELKKQLTGCMGSACHPK
;
A
#
# COMPACT_ATOMS: atom_id res chain seq x y z
N MET A 1 -34.90 38.43 2.60
CA MET A 1 -35.15 36.99 2.85
C MET A 1 -34.59 36.09 1.75
N LYS A 2 -34.97 36.25 0.46
CA LYS A 2 -34.50 35.39 -0.64
C LYS A 2 -32.98 35.37 -0.87
N LYS A 3 -32.29 36.51 -0.69
CA LYS A 3 -30.82 36.63 -0.84
C LYS A 3 -30.03 35.94 0.28
N SER A 4 -30.52 36.01 1.53
CA SER A 4 -29.92 35.29 2.67
C SER A 4 -30.14 33.78 2.59
N LEU A 5 -31.30 33.33 2.06
CA LEU A 5 -31.52 31.91 1.80
C LEU A 5 -30.54 31.35 0.76
N LEU A 6 -30.32 32.09 -0.33
CA LEU A 6 -29.38 31.68 -1.39
C LEU A 6 -27.93 31.62 -0.89
N ALA A 7 -27.52 32.55 -0.03
CA ALA A 7 -26.20 32.56 0.58
C ALA A 7 -25.99 31.38 1.54
N CYS A 8 -27.00 31.00 2.34
CA CYS A 8 -26.91 29.81 3.20
C CYS A 8 -26.87 28.50 2.40
N LEU A 9 -27.68 28.39 1.34
CA LEU A 9 -27.71 27.19 0.49
C LEU A 9 -26.39 26.98 -0.26
N THR A 10 -25.76 28.06 -0.73
CA THR A 10 -24.44 27.98 -1.39
C THR A 10 -23.33 27.64 -0.42
N ALA A 11 -23.34 28.21 0.80
CA ALA A 11 -22.38 27.84 1.84
C ALA A 11 -22.52 26.38 2.28
N ALA A 12 -23.76 25.88 2.45
CA ALA A 12 -24.01 24.48 2.78
C ALA A 12 -23.56 23.54 1.66
N ALA A 13 -23.83 23.88 0.39
CA ALA A 13 -23.39 23.10 -0.76
C ALA A 13 -21.85 23.03 -0.88
N LEU A 14 -21.15 24.12 -0.58
CA LEU A 14 -19.69 24.15 -0.53
C LEU A 14 -19.14 23.26 0.59
N VAL A 15 -19.69 23.34 1.81
CA VAL A 15 -19.27 22.48 2.93
C VAL A 15 -19.51 21.00 2.61
N LEU A 16 -20.66 20.66 2.02
CA LEU A 16 -20.91 19.28 1.58
C LEU A 16 -19.92 18.85 0.49
N ALA A 17 -19.63 19.69 -0.50
CA ALA A 17 -18.68 19.35 -1.57
C ALA A 17 -17.27 19.03 -1.07
N PHE A 18 -16.81 19.69 0.00
CA PHE A 18 -15.50 19.41 0.62
C PHE A 18 -15.54 18.27 1.66
N ALA A 19 -16.69 17.98 2.26
CA ALA A 19 -16.83 16.90 3.23
C ALA A 19 -17.09 15.53 2.58
N LEU A 20 -17.78 15.48 1.44
CA LEU A 20 -18.14 14.23 0.73
C LEU A 20 -16.94 13.30 0.43
N PRO A 21 -15.75 13.78 0.02
CA PRO A 21 -14.61 12.91 -0.25
C PRO A 21 -14.15 12.09 0.96
N SER A 22 -14.32 12.62 2.18
CA SER A 22 -13.96 11.91 3.41
C SER A 22 -14.92 10.79 3.80
N ILE A 23 -16.12 10.75 3.19
CA ILE A 23 -17.16 9.74 3.48
C ILE A 23 -17.08 8.54 2.52
N TYR A 24 -16.32 8.66 1.43
CA TYR A 24 -16.13 7.61 0.43
C TYR A 24 -14.72 7.02 0.42
N ALA A 25 -13.88 7.33 1.41
CA ALA A 25 -12.62 6.61 1.59
C ALA A 25 -12.96 5.19 2.06
N GLU A 26 -12.62 4.17 1.26
CA GLU A 26 -12.75 2.78 1.70
C GLU A 26 -11.89 2.56 2.95
N GLU A 27 -12.51 2.01 3.99
CA GLU A 27 -11.78 1.65 5.21
C GLU A 27 -10.79 0.54 4.88
N ALA A 28 -9.52 0.75 5.24
CA ALA A 28 -8.51 -0.27 5.07
C ALA A 28 -8.91 -1.55 5.85
N PRO A 29 -8.67 -2.74 5.29
CA PRO A 29 -8.91 -3.99 5.98
C PRO A 29 -8.20 -4.04 7.33
N ALA A 30 -8.74 -4.84 8.25
CA ALA A 30 -8.08 -5.15 9.51
C ALA A 30 -6.68 -5.76 9.27
N ASP A 31 -5.80 -5.53 10.23
CA ASP A 31 -4.45 -6.10 10.26
C ASP A 31 -4.46 -7.63 10.25
N GLY A 32 -3.31 -8.21 9.90
CA GLY A 32 -3.14 -9.67 9.87
C GLY A 32 -3.30 -10.28 8.48
N LEU A 33 -3.27 -9.48 7.41
CA LEU A 33 -3.35 -10.00 6.04
C LEU A 33 -2.12 -10.86 5.74
N VAL A 34 -2.32 -12.11 5.33
CA VAL A 34 -1.23 -13.02 5.00
C VAL A 34 -0.92 -12.90 3.51
N LEU A 35 0.28 -12.43 3.20
CA LEU A 35 0.85 -12.41 1.86
C LEU A 35 1.57 -13.74 1.62
N ASP A 36 0.95 -14.60 0.83
CA ASP A 36 1.46 -15.91 0.44
C ASP A 36 1.21 -16.12 -1.07
N HIS A 37 2.07 -15.51 -1.87
CA HIS A 37 1.92 -15.47 -3.34
C HIS A 37 3.16 -16.02 -4.06
N THR A 38 3.96 -16.83 -3.36
CA THR A 38 5.09 -17.51 -3.98
C THR A 38 5.00 -19.00 -3.70
N ASP A 39 5.24 -19.82 -4.72
CA ASP A 39 5.37 -21.28 -4.57
C ASP A 39 6.72 -21.67 -3.93
N ASP A 40 7.22 -20.88 -2.96
CA ASP A 40 8.49 -21.17 -2.31
C ASP A 40 8.35 -22.46 -1.49
N PRO A 41 9.18 -23.49 -1.73
CA PRO A 41 9.06 -24.78 -1.05
C PRO A 41 9.31 -24.70 0.46
N LYS A 42 9.84 -23.58 0.96
CA LYS A 42 10.01 -23.32 2.39
C LYS A 42 8.77 -22.69 3.04
N GLY A 43 7.76 -22.32 2.25
CA GLY A 43 6.48 -21.78 2.74
C GLY A 43 6.62 -20.42 3.44
N TYR A 44 7.47 -19.54 2.91
CA TYR A 44 7.62 -18.20 3.49
C TYR A 44 6.37 -17.36 3.23
N THR A 45 5.74 -16.92 4.32
CA THR A 45 4.62 -15.98 4.29
C THR A 45 4.98 -14.73 5.08
N THR A 46 4.31 -13.62 4.77
CA THR A 46 4.49 -12.35 5.47
C THR A 46 3.13 -11.81 5.90
N THR A 47 3.04 -11.33 7.14
CA THR A 47 1.86 -10.61 7.61
C THR A 47 1.96 -9.13 7.28
N PHE A 48 0.93 -8.58 6.65
CA PHE A 48 0.78 -7.16 6.34
C PHE A 48 -0.31 -6.52 7.20
N ASN A 49 0.02 -5.33 7.72
CA ASN A 49 -0.83 -4.53 8.59
C ASN A 49 -0.98 -3.13 7.99
N HIS A 50 -2.22 -2.70 7.75
CA HIS A 50 -2.49 -1.35 7.28
C HIS A 50 -2.25 -0.33 8.40
N SER A 51 -2.44 -0.72 9.67
CA SER A 51 -2.25 0.18 10.82
C SER A 51 -0.82 0.74 10.91
N THR A 52 0.18 0.02 10.41
CA THR A 52 1.58 0.45 10.38
C THR A 52 1.92 1.34 9.17
N HIS A 53 0.98 1.56 8.26
CA HIS A 53 1.15 2.33 7.02
C HIS A 53 0.15 3.49 6.90
N THR A 54 -0.49 3.90 8.00
CA THR A 54 -1.54 4.94 8.01
C THR A 54 -1.06 6.32 7.55
N SER A 55 0.24 6.59 7.57
CA SER A 55 0.86 7.82 7.05
C SER A 55 1.23 7.75 5.56
N VAL A 56 1.04 6.59 4.92
CA VAL A 56 1.36 6.36 3.50
C VAL A 56 0.08 6.53 2.69
N ASP A 57 0.14 7.32 1.62
CA ASP A 57 -0.99 7.49 0.71
C ASP A 57 -1.35 6.15 0.05
N CYS A 58 -2.64 5.81 0.01
CA CYS A 58 -3.12 4.54 -0.54
C CYS A 58 -2.58 4.28 -1.96
N ALA A 59 -2.52 5.30 -2.81
CA ALA A 59 -2.07 5.20 -4.20
C ALA A 59 -0.56 4.99 -4.37
N THR A 60 0.19 4.97 -3.26
CA THR A 60 1.58 4.53 -3.21
C THR A 60 1.68 3.03 -3.49
N CYS A 61 0.82 2.24 -2.87
CA CYS A 61 0.76 0.77 -3.04
C CYS A 61 -0.37 0.38 -4.02
N HIS A 62 -1.56 0.93 -3.83
CA HIS A 62 -2.73 0.75 -4.69
C HIS A 62 -2.67 1.69 -5.89
N HIS A 63 -1.67 1.49 -6.72
CA HIS A 63 -1.29 2.42 -7.77
C HIS A 63 -2.16 2.35 -9.04
N VAL A 64 -3.20 1.52 -9.04
CA VAL A 64 -4.16 1.39 -10.14
C VAL A 64 -5.35 2.29 -9.85
N GLU A 65 -5.93 2.91 -10.88
CA GLU A 65 -7.14 3.72 -10.75
C GLU A 65 -8.38 2.92 -11.20
N GLY A 66 -9.56 3.31 -10.70
CA GLY A 66 -10.83 2.71 -11.10
C GLY A 66 -11.14 1.41 -10.38
N GLU A 67 -11.86 0.50 -11.05
CA GLU A 67 -12.42 -0.70 -10.41
C GLU A 67 -11.37 -1.67 -9.86
N GLN A 68 -10.13 -1.60 -10.36
CA GLN A 68 -9.03 -2.47 -9.95
C GLN A 68 -8.10 -1.82 -8.91
N GLN A 69 -8.44 -0.64 -8.40
CA GLN A 69 -7.60 0.14 -7.48
C GLN A 69 -7.16 -0.67 -6.25
N TYR A 70 -8.07 -1.46 -5.68
CA TYR A 70 -7.82 -2.29 -4.49
C TYR A 70 -7.78 -3.79 -4.78
N ALA A 71 -7.61 -4.18 -6.05
CA ALA A 71 -7.46 -5.58 -6.42
C ALA A 71 -6.18 -6.18 -5.84
N SER A 72 -6.14 -7.53 -5.77
CA SER A 72 -4.93 -8.24 -5.36
C SER A 72 -3.75 -7.88 -6.26
N CYS A 73 -2.58 -7.72 -5.65
CA CYS A 73 -1.33 -7.43 -6.37
C CYS A 73 -1.03 -8.47 -7.47
N VAL A 74 -1.47 -9.71 -7.23
CA VAL A 74 -1.24 -10.88 -8.11
C VAL A 74 -2.50 -11.31 -8.86
N ALA A 75 -3.46 -10.40 -9.05
CA ALA A 75 -4.55 -10.64 -9.99
C ALA A 75 -4.01 -10.95 -11.39
N GLU A 76 -4.78 -11.70 -12.20
CA GLU A 76 -4.38 -12.09 -13.55
C GLU A 76 -4.00 -10.86 -14.40
N GLY A 77 -2.79 -10.88 -14.97
CA GLY A 77 -2.24 -9.76 -15.74
C GLY A 77 -1.65 -8.62 -14.91
N CYS A 78 -1.57 -8.76 -13.58
CA CYS A 78 -0.88 -7.83 -12.68
C CYS A 78 0.51 -8.37 -12.33
N HIS A 79 0.87 -8.48 -11.04
CA HIS A 79 2.18 -8.96 -10.61
C HIS A 79 2.25 -10.50 -10.50
N ASP A 80 1.71 -11.20 -11.48
CA ASP A 80 1.49 -12.65 -11.48
C ASP A 80 2.60 -13.46 -12.20
N ALA A 81 3.69 -12.80 -12.61
CA ALA A 81 4.76 -13.48 -13.33
C ALA A 81 5.48 -14.52 -12.45
N ALA A 82 5.52 -15.76 -12.94
CA ALA A 82 6.18 -16.89 -12.25
C ALA A 82 7.70 -16.72 -12.12
N ASP A 83 8.34 -16.07 -13.10
CA ASP A 83 9.77 -15.74 -13.00
C ASP A 83 9.98 -14.58 -12.02
N LYS A 84 10.78 -14.82 -10.97
CA LYS A 84 11.13 -13.83 -9.94
C LYS A 84 11.85 -12.60 -10.47
N GLN A 85 12.46 -12.68 -11.66
CA GLN A 85 13.20 -11.58 -12.27
C GLN A 85 12.41 -10.77 -13.29
N ALA A 86 11.23 -11.24 -13.68
CA ALA A 86 10.37 -10.51 -14.61
C ALA A 86 9.90 -9.18 -14.00
N ASP A 87 9.68 -8.17 -14.85
CA ASP A 87 9.25 -6.84 -14.40
C ASP A 87 7.91 -6.86 -13.64
N MET A 88 6.99 -7.75 -14.06
CA MET A 88 5.69 -7.97 -13.40
C MET A 88 5.74 -9.12 -12.38
N SER A 89 6.91 -9.41 -11.81
CA SER A 89 7.00 -10.41 -10.74
C SER A 89 6.55 -9.86 -9.40
N TRP A 90 5.66 -10.58 -8.71
CA TRP A 90 5.35 -10.33 -7.29
C TRP A 90 6.62 -10.19 -6.44
N TYR A 91 7.58 -11.08 -6.65
CA TYR A 91 8.84 -11.07 -5.90
C TYR A 91 9.59 -9.75 -6.11
N LYS A 92 9.69 -9.29 -7.37
CA LYS A 92 10.42 -8.08 -7.72
C LYS A 92 9.74 -6.83 -7.16
N VAL A 93 8.43 -6.70 -7.27
CA VAL A 93 7.71 -5.49 -6.79
C VAL A 93 7.70 -5.36 -5.26
N VAL A 94 7.95 -6.44 -4.53
CA VAL A 94 8.16 -6.40 -3.08
C VAL A 94 9.62 -6.13 -2.71
N HIS A 95 10.57 -6.79 -3.38
CA HIS A 95 11.96 -6.90 -2.92
C HIS A 95 12.98 -6.01 -3.64
N ASP A 96 12.63 -5.40 -4.77
CA ASP A 96 13.59 -4.55 -5.47
C ASP A 96 14.01 -3.39 -4.56
N ARG A 97 15.32 -3.18 -4.44
CA ARG A 97 15.88 -2.16 -3.55
C ARG A 97 15.81 -0.78 -4.17
N LYS A 98 15.57 -0.73 -5.48
CA LYS A 98 15.41 0.51 -6.25
C LYS A 98 13.93 0.73 -6.51
N ALA A 99 13.47 1.96 -6.30
CA ALA A 99 12.14 2.35 -6.73
C ALA A 99 12.05 2.31 -8.28
N GLY A 100 10.93 1.81 -8.78
CA GLY A 100 10.56 1.91 -10.19
C GLY A 100 9.70 3.15 -10.43
N SER A 101 8.58 2.98 -11.15
CA SER A 101 7.52 3.98 -11.23
C SER A 101 6.81 4.22 -9.89
N LYS A 102 6.88 3.22 -8.99
CA LYS A 102 6.34 3.23 -7.63
C LYS A 102 7.39 2.63 -6.67
N PRO A 103 7.36 2.99 -5.38
CA PRO A 103 8.21 2.34 -4.40
C PRO A 103 7.77 0.88 -4.19
N THR A 104 8.74 0.03 -3.94
CA THR A 104 8.57 -1.32 -3.40
C THR A 104 8.56 -1.27 -1.87
N CYS A 105 8.19 -2.38 -1.22
CA CYS A 105 8.30 -2.51 0.24
C CYS A 105 9.75 -2.22 0.69
N VAL A 106 10.73 -2.91 0.08
CA VAL A 106 12.13 -2.80 0.51
C VAL A 106 12.74 -1.43 0.18
N SER A 107 12.40 -0.81 -0.95
CA SER A 107 12.94 0.51 -1.29
C SER A 107 12.43 1.61 -0.34
N CYS A 108 11.13 1.63 -0.04
CA CYS A 108 10.55 2.56 0.93
C CYS A 108 11.10 2.31 2.35
N HIS A 109 11.24 1.06 2.75
CA HIS A 109 11.80 0.69 4.05
C HIS A 109 13.28 1.06 4.19
N LEU A 110 14.06 0.99 3.11
CA LEU A 110 15.44 1.47 3.11
C LEU A 110 15.51 2.99 3.33
N GLU A 111 14.62 3.73 2.69
CA GLU A 111 14.50 5.18 2.85
C GLU A 111 14.05 5.55 4.27
N THR A 112 13.01 4.89 4.77
CA THR A 112 12.46 5.09 6.12
C THR A 112 13.50 4.79 7.20
N ALA A 113 14.30 3.73 7.02
CA ALA A 113 15.33 3.36 7.98
C ALA A 113 16.53 4.33 7.98
N GLY A 114 16.89 4.89 6.82
CA GLY A 114 18.07 5.74 6.67
C GLY A 114 19.34 5.06 7.21
N ASP A 115 19.98 5.74 8.17
CA ASP A 115 21.21 5.29 8.84
C ASP A 115 20.96 4.52 10.15
N ASP A 116 19.70 4.36 10.57
CA ASP A 116 19.35 3.58 11.76
C ASP A 116 19.54 2.07 11.48
N ILE A 117 20.58 1.50 12.08
CA ILE A 117 20.99 0.10 11.88
C ILE A 117 19.92 -0.87 12.37
N GLU A 118 19.29 -0.59 13.51
CA GLU A 118 18.30 -1.49 14.10
C GLU A 118 17.00 -1.43 13.30
N LEU A 119 16.55 -0.23 12.93
CA LEU A 119 15.38 -0.06 12.08
C LEU A 119 15.61 -0.68 10.69
N LYS A 120 16.81 -0.52 10.13
CA LYS A 120 17.18 -1.15 8.85
C LYS A 120 17.14 -2.67 8.92
N LYS A 121 17.61 -3.27 10.01
CA LYS A 121 17.51 -4.71 10.23
C LYS A 121 16.05 -5.15 10.37
N GLN A 122 15.25 -4.39 11.11
CA GLN A 122 13.83 -4.69 11.32
C GLN A 122 13.02 -4.58 10.02
N LEU A 123 13.30 -3.60 9.16
CA LEU A 123 12.48 -3.31 7.98
C LEU A 123 12.99 -3.96 6.69
N THR A 124 14.28 -4.31 6.60
CA THR A 124 14.90 -4.77 5.34
C THR A 124 15.66 -6.09 5.46
N GLY A 125 15.74 -6.65 6.67
CA GLY A 125 16.40 -7.94 6.90
C GLY A 125 15.67 -9.09 6.19
N CYS A 126 16.43 -10.02 5.59
CA CYS A 126 15.85 -11.20 4.93
C CYS A 126 15.29 -12.23 5.93
N MET A 127 15.80 -12.24 7.16
CA MET A 127 15.39 -13.15 8.23
C MET A 127 15.57 -12.47 9.58
N GLY A 128 14.62 -12.67 10.50
CA GLY A 128 14.54 -11.95 11.77
C GLY A 128 14.14 -10.48 11.62
N SER A 129 13.49 -10.12 10.51
CA SER A 129 12.85 -8.82 10.30
C SER A 129 11.39 -8.88 10.71
N ALA A 130 10.68 -7.75 10.64
CA ALA A 130 9.24 -7.71 10.82
C ALA A 130 8.48 -8.50 9.72
N CYS A 131 9.07 -8.66 8.52
CA CYS A 131 8.44 -9.34 7.39
C CYS A 131 8.69 -10.87 7.39
N HIS A 132 9.90 -11.28 7.79
CA HIS A 132 10.31 -12.68 7.89
C HIS A 132 10.83 -12.96 9.30
N PRO A 133 9.93 -13.13 10.29
CA PRO A 133 10.32 -13.53 11.65
C PRO A 133 10.93 -14.94 11.66
N LYS A 134 11.65 -15.26 12.74
CA LYS A 134 12.27 -16.58 12.95
C LYS A 134 11.25 -17.64 13.37
#